data_AF-A0A370DGQ5-F1
#
_entry.id   AF-A0A370DGQ5-F1
#
_cell.length_a   1.000
_cell.length_b   1.000
_cell.length_c   1.000
_cell.angle_alpha   90.00
_cell.angle_beta   90.00
_cell.angle_gamma   90.00
#
_symmetry.space_group_name_H-M   'P 1'
#
loop_
_entity.id
_entity.type
_entity.pdbx_description
1 polymer ?
#
loop_
_entity_poly.entity_id
_entity_poly.type
_entity_poly.pdbx_seq_one_letter_code
_entity_poly.pdbx_strand_id
1 'polypeptide(L)'
;MELLDEIFNINISHNDLVNVLTINHLPRLCNSIDTVISDEKDKGVIYCVWGQHRINREEIKNGVRFYFPTCPNELALCVTRTQDKISIVCTTNTEITDDDFIDSIMEFQQDWVKGTKLICGYA
;
A
#
# COMPACT_ATOMS: atom_id res chain seq x y z
N MET A 1 1.88 -9.29 12.77
CA MET A 1 3.10 -9.31 11.92
C MET A 1 3.37 -7.89 11.43
N GLU A 2 4.63 -7.51 11.22
CA GLU A 2 5.04 -6.22 10.66
C GLU A 2 6.13 -6.45 9.60
N LEU A 3 5.94 -5.88 8.41
CA LEU A 3 6.92 -5.86 7.33
C LEU A 3 7.30 -4.41 7.03
N LEU A 4 8.61 -4.16 6.90
CA LEU A 4 9.17 -2.85 6.58
C LEU A 4 10.10 -2.98 5.38
N ASP A 5 9.86 -2.17 4.35
CA ASP A 5 10.80 -1.92 3.27
C ASP A 5 11.12 -0.44 3.15
N GLU A 6 12.33 -0.14 2.72
CA GLU A 6 12.79 1.24 2.52
C GLU A 6 13.37 1.44 1.12
N ILE A 7 12.98 2.55 0.50
CA ILE A 7 13.47 2.99 -0.80
C ILE A 7 14.28 4.27 -0.57
N PHE A 8 15.56 4.24 -0.92
CA PHE A 8 16.47 5.38 -0.79
C PHE A 8 16.56 6.19 -2.08
N ASN A 9 17.38 7.25 -2.12
CA ASN A 9 17.65 8.11 -3.30
C ASN A 9 16.38 8.50 -4.06
N ILE A 10 15.35 8.91 -3.33
CA ILE A 10 14.04 9.26 -3.90
C ILE A 10 14.08 10.60 -4.62
N ASN A 11 13.43 10.69 -5.77
CA ASN A 11 13.25 11.95 -6.51
C ASN A 11 11.75 12.25 -6.69
N ILE A 12 11.00 12.19 -5.59
CA ILE A 12 9.58 12.55 -5.55
C ILE A 12 9.34 13.50 -4.38
N SER A 13 8.50 14.52 -4.57
CA SER A 13 8.11 15.42 -3.50
C SER A 13 7.06 14.78 -2.59
N HIS A 14 6.84 15.33 -1.40
CA HIS A 14 5.78 14.85 -0.52
C HIS A 14 4.38 15.00 -1.16
N ASN A 15 4.10 16.14 -1.78
CA ASN A 15 2.81 16.39 -2.42
C ASN A 15 2.58 15.45 -3.60
N ASP A 16 3.61 15.22 -4.42
CA ASP A 16 3.49 14.29 -5.55
C ASP A 16 3.26 12.86 -5.07
N LEU A 17 3.94 12.44 -4.00
CA LEU A 17 3.68 11.14 -3.39
C LEU A 17 2.22 11.01 -2.93
N VAL A 18 1.71 11.97 -2.16
CA VAL A 18 0.33 11.93 -1.65
C VAL A 18 -0.69 11.96 -2.79
N ASN A 19 -0.44 12.74 -3.86
CA ASN A 19 -1.31 12.85 -5.04
C ASN A 19 -1.32 11.58 -5.89
N VAL A 20 -0.23 10.81 -5.91
CA VAL A 20 -0.15 9.54 -6.63
C VAL A 20 -0.77 8.41 -5.82
N LEU A 21 -0.64 8.42 -4.49
CA LEU A 21 -1.19 7.42 -3.58
C LEU A 21 -2.70 7.60 -3.37
N THR A 22 -3.50 7.47 -4.43
CA THR A 22 -4.97 7.53 -4.43
C THR A 22 -5.57 6.16 -4.70
N ILE A 23 -6.84 5.95 -4.32
CA ILE A 23 -7.50 4.64 -4.47
C ILE A 23 -7.57 4.24 -5.96
N ASN A 24 -7.98 5.13 -6.85
CA ASN A 24 -7.99 4.88 -8.30
C ASN A 24 -6.62 4.52 -8.93
N HIS A 25 -5.49 4.84 -8.28
CA HIS A 25 -4.15 4.54 -8.80
C HIS A 25 -3.59 3.22 -8.27
N LEU A 26 -4.24 2.58 -7.30
CA LEU A 26 -3.75 1.37 -6.65
C LEU A 26 -3.36 0.24 -7.61
N PRO A 27 -4.14 -0.10 -8.67
CA PRO A 27 -3.76 -1.17 -9.59
C PRO A 27 -2.49 -0.88 -10.40
N ARG A 28 -2.09 0.39 -10.51
CA ARG A 28 -0.83 0.78 -11.16
C ARG A 28 0.36 0.70 -10.20
N LEU A 29 0.11 0.77 -8.90
CA LEU A 29 1.13 0.82 -7.85
C LEU A 29 1.39 -0.54 -7.21
N CYS A 30 0.42 -1.45 -7.24
CA CYS A 30 0.52 -2.75 -6.63
C CYS A 30 -0.15 -3.78 -7.55
N ASN A 31 0.63 -4.68 -8.13
CA ASN A 31 0.14 -5.71 -9.05
C ASN A 31 -0.80 -6.71 -8.36
N SER A 32 -0.68 -6.86 -7.04
CA SER A 32 -1.62 -7.62 -6.22
C SER A 32 -3.01 -6.97 -6.08
N ILE A 33 -3.23 -5.75 -6.62
CA ILE A 33 -4.53 -5.08 -6.70
C ILE A 33 -4.97 -5.03 -8.16
N ASP A 34 -5.99 -5.81 -8.53
CA ASP A 34 -6.42 -5.94 -9.93
C ASP A 34 -7.26 -4.75 -10.39
N THR A 35 -8.24 -4.34 -9.59
CA THR A 35 -9.17 -3.29 -10.01
C THR A 35 -9.76 -2.50 -8.84
N VAL A 36 -10.18 -1.28 -9.17
CA VAL A 36 -10.90 -0.38 -8.28
C VAL A 36 -12.37 -0.44 -8.66
N ILE A 37 -13.19 -0.95 -7.74
CA ILE A 37 -14.63 -1.10 -7.92
C ILE A 37 -15.33 0.23 -7.60
N SER A 38 -14.89 0.92 -6.56
CA SER A 38 -15.36 2.26 -6.22
C SER A 38 -14.26 3.12 -5.60
N ASP A 39 -14.32 4.42 -5.85
CA ASP A 39 -13.43 5.43 -5.29
C ASP A 39 -14.26 6.64 -4.84
N GLU A 40 -14.36 6.82 -3.53
CA GLU A 40 -14.96 7.96 -2.83
C GLU A 40 -13.87 8.80 -2.14
N LYS A 41 -12.70 8.92 -2.80
CA LYS A 41 -11.49 9.66 -2.37
C LYS A 41 -10.77 9.03 -1.17
N ASP A 42 -11.43 9.01 -0.02
CA ASP A 42 -10.87 8.52 1.25
C ASP A 42 -11.38 7.12 1.60
N LYS A 43 -12.34 6.61 0.83
CA LYS A 43 -12.90 5.26 0.97
C LYS A 43 -13.16 4.67 -0.41
N GLY A 44 -13.13 3.36 -0.50
CA GLY A 44 -13.42 2.68 -1.75
C GLY A 44 -13.56 1.18 -1.57
N VAL A 45 -13.73 0.51 -2.69
CA VAL A 45 -13.74 -0.94 -2.79
C VAL A 45 -12.78 -1.34 -3.89
N ILE A 46 -11.92 -2.29 -3.59
CA ILE A 46 -10.97 -2.86 -4.55
C ILE A 46 -11.14 -4.37 -4.64
N TYR A 47 -10.69 -4.93 -5.74
CA TYR A 47 -10.46 -6.36 -5.90
C TYR A 47 -8.95 -6.61 -5.94
N CYS A 48 -8.46 -7.49 -5.08
CA CYS A 48 -7.06 -7.85 -4.96
C CYS A 48 -6.90 -9.37 -4.82
N VAL A 49 -5.68 -9.84 -4.60
CA VAL A 49 -5.35 -11.28 -4.41
C VAL A 49 -6.17 -11.98 -3.32
N TRP A 50 -6.77 -11.24 -2.38
CA TRP A 50 -7.64 -11.77 -1.32
C TRP A 50 -9.14 -11.66 -1.63
N GLY A 51 -9.49 -11.20 -2.82
CA GLY A 51 -10.86 -10.94 -3.27
C GLY A 51 -11.27 -9.48 -3.10
N GLN A 52 -12.56 -9.26 -2.85
CA GLN A 52 -13.13 -7.91 -2.76
C GLN A 52 -13.07 -7.38 -1.33
N HIS A 53 -12.40 -6.23 -1.13
CA HIS A 53 -12.34 -5.57 0.17
C HIS A 53 -12.63 -4.08 0.08
N ARG A 54 -13.21 -3.56 1.17
CA ARG A 54 -13.22 -2.13 1.45
C ARG A 54 -11.82 -1.68 1.78
N ILE A 55 -11.49 -0.48 1.35
CA ILE A 55 -10.25 0.20 1.66
C ILE A 55 -10.54 1.62 2.12
N ASN A 56 -9.85 2.05 3.17
CA ASN A 56 -9.83 3.44 3.62
C ASN A 56 -8.46 4.03 3.29
N ARG A 57 -8.45 5.25 2.77
CA ARG A 57 -7.26 6.07 2.54
C ARG A 57 -7.25 7.20 3.55
N GLU A 58 -6.13 7.38 4.23
CA GLU A 58 -5.92 8.46 5.18
C GLU A 58 -4.61 9.18 4.85
N GLU A 59 -4.68 10.49 4.62
CA GLU A 59 -3.47 11.31 4.55
C GLU A 59 -2.91 11.50 5.96
N ILE A 60 -1.66 11.12 6.14
CA ILE A 60 -0.92 11.27 7.39
C ILE A 60 0.24 12.23 7.17
N LYS A 61 0.82 12.74 8.27
CA LYS A 61 1.82 13.83 8.25
C LYS A 61 2.89 13.72 7.16
N ASN A 62 3.38 12.51 6.89
CA ASN A 62 4.48 12.26 5.97
C ASN A 62 4.10 11.36 4.79
N GLY A 63 2.82 11.08 4.54
CA GLY A 63 2.42 10.21 3.43
C GLY A 63 0.97 9.76 3.53
N VAL A 64 0.70 8.51 3.15
CA VAL A 64 -0.66 7.96 3.09
C VAL A 64 -0.70 6.60 3.79
N ARG A 65 -1.78 6.37 4.52
CA ARG A 65 -2.15 5.07 5.07
C ARG A 65 -3.35 4.51 4.32
N PHE A 66 -3.25 3.24 3.94
CA PHE A 66 -4.37 2.43 3.50
C PHE A 66 -4.73 1.42 4.58
N TYR A 67 -6.02 1.25 4.84
CA TYR A 67 -6.52 0.29 5.81
C TYR A 67 -7.64 -0.55 5.21
N PHE A 68 -7.63 -1.86 5.49
CA PHE A 68 -8.53 -2.84 4.91
C PHE A 68 -9.48 -3.37 6.00
N PRO A 69 -10.56 -2.63 6.34
CA PRO A 69 -11.45 -2.98 7.45
C PRO A 69 -12.17 -4.32 7.28
N THR A 70 -12.31 -4.79 6.04
CA THR A 70 -12.98 -6.06 5.71
C THR A 70 -11.99 -7.18 5.41
N CYS A 71 -10.69 -6.95 5.57
CA CYS A 71 -9.70 -8.01 5.50
C CYS A 71 -9.67 -8.73 6.86
N PRO A 72 -9.80 -10.07 6.91
CA PRO A 72 -9.85 -10.83 8.18
C PRO A 72 -8.68 -10.53 9.13
N ASN A 73 -7.54 -10.12 8.58
CA ASN A 73 -6.31 -9.87 9.32
C ASN A 73 -6.05 -8.37 9.57
N GLU A 74 -7.06 -7.51 9.41
CA GLU A 74 -6.98 -6.07 9.70
C GLU A 74 -5.74 -5.38 9.11
N LEU A 75 -5.46 -5.66 7.83
CA LEU A 75 -4.25 -5.18 7.18
C LEU A 75 -4.22 -3.64 7.09
N ALA A 76 -3.10 -3.05 7.49
CA ALA A 76 -2.80 -1.65 7.27
C ALA A 76 -1.47 -1.49 6.53
N LEU A 77 -1.45 -0.61 5.54
CA LEU A 77 -0.26 -0.25 4.78
C LEU A 77 0.01 1.24 4.95
N CYS A 78 1.20 1.61 5.40
CA CYS A 78 1.66 2.99 5.48
C CYS A 78 2.80 3.22 4.49
N VAL A 79 2.63 4.18 3.59
CA VAL A 79 3.69 4.66 2.71
C VAL A 79 4.05 6.08 3.15
N THR A 80 5.25 6.25 3.70
CA THR A 80 5.69 7.51 4.29
C THR A 80 7.02 7.97 3.73
N ARG A 81 7.22 9.27 3.61
CA ARG A 81 8.41 9.89 3.06
C ARG A 81 9.15 10.69 4.12
N THR A 82 10.47 10.55 4.15
CA THR A 82 11.39 11.48 4.79
C THR A 82 12.21 12.21 3.72
N GLN A 83 13.27 12.93 4.09
CA GLN A 83 14.06 13.69 3.12
C GLN A 83 14.68 12.80 2.04
N ASP A 84 15.22 11.63 2.42
CA ASP A 84 16.06 10.80 1.55
C ASP A 84 15.49 9.40 1.28
N LYS A 85 14.35 9.06 1.91
CA LYS A 85 13.73 7.74 1.76
C LYS A 85 12.22 7.73 1.82
N ILE A 86 11.64 6.67 1.26
CA ILE A 86 10.26 6.24 1.50
C ILE A 86 10.29 4.94 2.28
N SER A 87 9.49 4.86 3.35
CA SER A 87 9.26 3.65 4.13
C SER A 87 7.86 3.12 3.82
N ILE A 88 7.79 1.83 3.50
CA ILE A 88 6.56 1.08 3.24
C ILE A 88 6.41 0.08 4.38
N VAL A 89 5.40 0.28 5.23
CA VAL A 89 5.15 -0.55 6.40
C VAL A 89 3.80 -1.23 6.25
N CYS A 90 3.79 -2.56 6.25
CA CYS A 90 2.58 -3.35 6.27
C CYS A 90 2.43 -4.00 7.65
N THR A 91 1.28 -3.80 8.30
CA THR A 91 0.98 -4.33 9.63
C THR A 91 -0.34 -5.09 9.64
N THR A 92 -0.39 -6.08 10.52
CA THR A 92 -1.59 -6.83 10.88
C THR A 92 -1.59 -7.10 12.38
N ASN A 93 -2.75 -6.91 13.00
CA ASN A 93 -2.96 -7.11 14.43
C ASN A 93 -3.31 -8.58 14.79
N THR A 94 -3.35 -9.45 13.79
CA THR A 94 -3.70 -10.86 13.95
C THR A 94 -2.45 -11.71 13.81
N GLU A 95 -2.35 -12.75 14.64
CA GLU A 95 -1.38 -13.82 14.42
C GLU A 95 -1.87 -14.67 13.25
N ILE A 96 -1.12 -14.66 12.16
CA ILE A 96 -1.43 -15.42 10.96
C ILE A 96 -0.72 -16.76 11.08
N THR A 97 -1.47 -17.85 10.99
CA THR A 97 -0.94 -19.23 11.00
C THR A 97 -0.97 -19.89 9.63
N ASP A 98 -1.54 -19.22 8.64
CA ASP A 98 -1.67 -19.69 7.26
C ASP A 98 -0.47 -19.19 6.44
N ASP A 99 0.45 -20.10 6.11
CA ASP A 99 1.67 -19.80 5.38
C ASP A 99 1.39 -19.22 3.99
N ASP A 100 0.34 -19.69 3.29
CA ASP A 100 -0.03 -19.17 1.97
C ASP A 100 -0.48 -17.70 2.08
N PHE A 101 -1.17 -17.36 3.17
CA PHE A 101 -1.57 -15.98 3.43
C PHE A 101 -0.37 -15.09 3.80
N ILE A 102 0.58 -15.61 4.58
CA ILE A 102 1.84 -14.89 4.89
C ILE A 102 2.60 -14.57 3.61
N ASP A 103 2.80 -15.57 2.74
CA ASP A 103 3.50 -15.42 1.48
C ASP A 103 2.80 -14.39 0.58
N SER A 104 1.46 -14.40 0.53
CA SER A 104 0.70 -13.41 -0.22
C SER A 104 0.84 -11.97 0.32
N ILE A 105 1.00 -11.78 1.64
CA ILE A 105 1.30 -10.44 2.21
C ILE A 105 2.71 -10.00 1.85
N MET A 106 3.67 -10.93 1.86
CA MET A 106 5.04 -10.63 1.45
C MET A 106 5.10 -10.22 -0.02
N GLU A 107 4.37 -10.91 -0.89
CA GLU A 107 4.24 -10.52 -2.31
C GLU A 107 3.56 -9.16 -2.48
N PHE A 108 2.45 -8.94 -1.77
CA PHE A 108 1.75 -7.65 -1.76
C PHE A 108 2.68 -6.49 -1.36
N GLN A 109 3.48 -6.67 -0.31
CA GLN A 109 4.50 -5.70 0.14
C GLN A 109 5.54 -5.44 -0.96
N GLN A 110 6.05 -6.49 -1.61
CA GLN A 110 7.03 -6.34 -2.68
C GLN A 110 6.47 -5.63 -3.92
N ASP A 111 5.20 -5.86 -4.25
CA ASP A 111 4.53 -5.13 -5.33
C ASP A 111 4.43 -3.64 -5.03
N TRP A 112 4.12 -3.27 -3.79
CA TRP A 112 4.16 -1.88 -3.36
C TRP A 112 5.55 -1.26 -3.47
N VAL A 113 6.60 -2.00 -3.10
CA VAL A 113 7.98 -1.54 -3.27
C VAL A 113 8.29 -1.27 -4.75
N LYS A 114 7.91 -2.19 -5.65
CA LYS A 114 8.13 -2.05 -7.09
C LYS A 114 7.38 -0.83 -7.64
N GLY A 115 6.08 -0.69 -7.38
CA GLY A 115 5.30 0.44 -7.89
C GLY A 115 5.77 1.78 -7.32
N THR A 116 6.16 1.81 -6.04
CA THR A 116 6.72 3.03 -5.42
C THR A 116 8.07 3.41 -6.04
N LYS A 117 8.92 2.44 -6.37
CA LYS A 117 10.18 2.70 -7.10
C LYS A 117 9.93 3.33 -8.46
N LEU A 118 8.94 2.84 -9.23
CA LEU A 118 8.59 3.40 -10.54
C LEU A 118 8.22 4.88 -10.45
N ILE A 119 7.41 5.28 -9.47
CA ILE A 119 7.00 6.68 -9.30
C ILE A 119 8.13 7.56 -8.74
N CYS A 120 9.16 6.96 -8.15
CA CYS A 120 10.38 7.65 -7.71
C CYS A 120 11.43 7.81 -8.82
N GLY A 121 11.17 7.34 -10.04
CA GLY A 121 12.07 7.46 -11.18
C GLY A 121 13.11 6.33 -11.31
N TYR A 122 12.92 5.22 -10.59
CA TYR A 122 13.65 3.98 -10.84
C TYR A 122 13.00 3.27 -12.02
N ALA A 123 13.50 3.50 -13.23
CA ALA A 123 13.09 2.80 -14.45
C ALA A 123 14.03 1.63 -14.75
#